data_AF-A0A318HT34-F1
#
_entry.id   AF-A0A318HT34-F1
#
_cell.length_a   1.000
_cell.length_b   1.000
_cell.length_c   1.000
_cell.angle_alpha   90.00
_cell.angle_beta   90.00
_cell.angle_gamma   90.00
#
_symmetry.space_group_name_H-M   'P 1'
#
loop_
_entity.id
_entity.type
_entity.pdbx_description
1 polymer ?
#
loop_
_entity_poly.entity_id
_entity_poly.type
_entity_poly.pdbx_seq_one_letter_code
_entity_poly.pdbx_strand_id
1 'polypeptide(L)'
;MPARLVDLSHVLPFETTYFDDRLTIDRSDLDISALLGVDGDIPDKLLVSLCGAPAGSEIQAYLDSSNRLTFSVTHPALIRSENRVSVVGTSDVSALELRTIDLVDHAIAGLGAVMLWRIVRACDTLGIIQIRTLAAGGRKAAPKPGGRRLFGYYAWPRFGFDAPIPDQQGDEAALFQYFQSDPAGLADGSLRSLRALYATRFGRDFWRVAGSHRWMTFDVTPHGKSVQTLQKYLIEKGIYE
;
A
#
# COMPACT_ATOMS: atom_id res chain seq x y z
N MET A 1 2.10 -25.99 -11.08
CA MET A 1 0.99 -25.85 -10.11
C MET A 1 0.13 -24.67 -10.54
N PRO A 2 -1.20 -24.79 -10.59
CA PRO A 2 -2.07 -23.64 -10.88
C PRO A 2 -1.87 -22.55 -9.82
N ALA A 3 -1.95 -21.29 -10.23
CA ALA A 3 -1.86 -20.16 -9.30
C ALA A 3 -3.05 -20.25 -8.31
N ARG A 4 -2.76 -20.21 -7.00
CA ARG A 4 -3.80 -20.20 -5.98
C ARG A 4 -4.53 -18.87 -6.05
N LEU A 5 -5.82 -18.92 -6.36
CA LEU A 5 -6.70 -17.76 -6.36
C LEU A 5 -6.89 -17.30 -4.91
N VAL A 6 -6.65 -16.01 -4.65
CA VAL A 6 -6.97 -15.41 -3.35
C VAL A 6 -8.41 -14.91 -3.40
N ASP A 7 -9.20 -15.23 -2.37
CA ASP A 7 -10.56 -14.73 -2.23
C ASP A 7 -10.55 -13.28 -1.72
N LEU A 8 -10.71 -12.32 -2.63
CA LEU A 8 -10.85 -10.90 -2.31
C LEU A 8 -12.29 -10.52 -1.88
N SER A 9 -13.24 -11.46 -1.86
CA SER A 9 -14.53 -11.22 -1.20
C SER A 9 -14.45 -11.40 0.31
N HIS A 10 -13.43 -12.10 0.81
CA HIS A 10 -13.23 -12.42 2.21
C HIS A 10 -13.06 -11.18 3.10
N VAL A 11 -14.01 -11.00 4.02
CA VAL A 11 -13.96 -9.98 5.09
C VAL A 11 -13.22 -10.57 6.28
N LEU A 12 -12.18 -9.89 6.77
CA LEU A 12 -11.42 -10.37 7.92
C LEU A 12 -12.20 -10.18 9.22
N PRO A 13 -12.09 -11.08 10.22
CA PRO A 13 -12.66 -10.87 11.55
C PRO A 13 -12.22 -9.53 12.18
N PHE A 14 -10.97 -9.14 11.95
CA PHE A 14 -10.42 -7.85 12.38
C PHE A 14 -11.22 -6.65 11.86
N GLU A 15 -11.78 -6.74 10.64
CA GLU A 15 -12.57 -5.65 10.05
C GLU A 15 -13.82 -5.36 10.88
N THR A 16 -14.50 -6.41 11.36
CA THR A 16 -15.74 -6.28 12.14
C THR A 16 -15.55 -5.54 13.47
N THR A 17 -14.32 -5.47 13.98
CA THR A 17 -14.00 -4.81 15.26
C THR A 17 -13.56 -3.36 15.08
N TYR A 18 -12.85 -3.04 14.00
CA TYR A 18 -12.13 -1.77 13.86
C TYR A 18 -12.55 -0.92 12.66
N PHE A 19 -13.49 -1.40 11.83
CA PHE A 19 -13.97 -0.73 10.63
C PHE A 19 -15.50 -0.68 10.62
N ASP A 20 -16.05 0.38 10.05
CA ASP A 20 -17.49 0.58 9.91
C ASP A 20 -17.83 0.96 8.47
N ASP A 21 -18.53 0.08 7.75
CA ASP A 21 -18.95 0.31 6.37
C ASP A 21 -20.11 1.31 6.25
N ARG A 22 -20.63 1.82 7.38
CA ARG A 22 -21.72 2.80 7.45
C ARG A 22 -21.23 4.25 7.52
N LEU A 23 -19.92 4.47 7.54
CA LEU A 23 -19.36 5.81 7.46
C LEU A 23 -19.84 6.51 6.18
N THR A 24 -20.22 7.78 6.33
CA THR A 24 -20.57 8.64 5.20
C THR A 24 -19.34 9.35 4.66
N ILE A 25 -19.36 9.68 3.38
CA ILE A 25 -18.30 10.49 2.75
C ILE A 25 -18.84 11.86 2.43
N ASP A 26 -18.10 12.90 2.82
CA ASP A 26 -18.30 14.23 2.23
C ASP A 26 -17.80 14.17 0.78
N ARG A 27 -18.76 14.12 -0.15
CA ARG A 27 -18.49 14.02 -1.59
C ARG A 27 -18.15 15.37 -2.22
N SER A 28 -18.35 16.49 -1.50
CA SER A 28 -18.13 17.85 -2.00
C SER A 28 -18.74 18.09 -3.39
N ASP A 29 -19.97 17.60 -3.60
CA ASP A 29 -20.73 17.65 -4.86
C ASP A 29 -20.01 17.08 -6.09
N LEU A 30 -18.98 16.23 -5.89
CA LEU A 30 -18.25 15.59 -6.97
C LEU A 30 -19.01 14.40 -7.56
N ASP A 31 -18.97 14.28 -8.89
CA ASP A 31 -19.33 13.05 -9.60
C ASP A 31 -18.18 12.05 -9.49
N ILE A 32 -18.11 11.36 -8.35
CA ILE A 32 -17.05 10.40 -8.02
C ILE A 32 -17.05 9.23 -9.02
N SER A 33 -18.21 8.78 -9.48
CA SER A 33 -18.32 7.69 -10.46
C SER A 33 -17.67 8.06 -11.79
N ALA A 34 -17.99 9.25 -12.32
CA ALA A 34 -17.36 9.75 -13.54
C ALA A 34 -15.85 9.95 -13.37
N LEU A 35 -15.41 10.46 -12.22
CA LEU A 35 -13.98 10.65 -11.90
C LEU A 35 -13.20 9.34 -11.77
N LEU A 36 -13.86 8.25 -11.36
CA LEU A 36 -13.29 6.91 -11.32
C LEU A 36 -13.38 6.17 -12.66
N GLY A 37 -14.19 6.67 -13.60
CA GLY A 37 -14.45 6.03 -14.88
C GLY A 37 -15.27 4.75 -14.75
N VAL A 38 -16.20 4.70 -13.78
CA VAL A 38 -17.07 3.54 -13.55
C VAL A 38 -18.53 3.92 -13.81
N ASP A 39 -19.30 2.96 -14.33
CA ASP A 39 -20.72 3.14 -14.60
C ASP A 39 -21.56 3.00 -13.32
N GLY A 40 -22.49 3.93 -13.13
CA GLY A 40 -23.47 3.91 -12.04
C GLY A 40 -22.97 4.48 -10.72
N ASP A 41 -23.88 4.59 -9.75
CA ASP A 41 -23.57 5.16 -8.45
C ASP A 41 -22.68 4.22 -7.63
N ILE A 42 -21.56 4.76 -7.14
CA ILE A 42 -20.72 4.05 -6.17
C ILE A 42 -21.27 4.27 -4.77
N PRO A 43 -21.57 3.21 -4.00
CA PRO A 43 -22.06 3.36 -2.63
C PRO A 43 -20.92 3.77 -1.69
N ASP A 44 -21.23 4.56 -0.64
CA ASP A 44 -20.25 5.03 0.34
C ASP A 44 -19.44 3.89 0.96
N LYS A 45 -20.07 2.74 1.26
CA LYS A 45 -19.37 1.54 1.79
C LYS A 45 -18.14 1.13 0.97
N LEU A 46 -18.21 1.25 -0.35
CA LEU A 46 -17.14 0.86 -1.26
C LEU A 46 -16.03 1.90 -1.24
N LEU A 47 -16.38 3.19 -1.22
CA LEU A 47 -15.42 4.28 -1.10
C LEU A 47 -14.75 4.31 0.28
N VAL A 48 -15.47 4.02 1.38
CA VAL A 48 -14.92 3.87 2.73
C VAL A 48 -13.84 2.77 2.74
N SER A 49 -14.13 1.65 2.08
CA SER A 49 -13.18 0.54 1.90
C SER A 49 -11.98 0.95 1.03
N LEU A 50 -12.20 1.70 -0.07
CA LEU A 50 -11.15 2.23 -0.94
C LEU A 50 -10.19 3.19 -0.21
N CYS A 51 -10.69 3.88 0.81
CA CYS A 51 -9.90 4.76 1.65
C CYS A 51 -9.19 4.04 2.80
N GLY A 52 -9.55 2.77 3.08
CA GLY A 52 -9.07 2.04 4.25
C GLY A 52 -9.41 2.73 5.56
N ALA A 53 -10.54 3.44 5.64
CA ALA A 53 -10.90 4.28 6.78
C ALA A 53 -11.35 3.43 8.00
N PRO A 54 -10.69 3.54 9.17
CA PRO A 54 -11.14 2.89 10.40
C PRO A 54 -12.49 3.44 10.88
N ALA A 55 -13.18 2.70 11.74
CA ALA A 55 -14.44 3.14 12.35
C ALA A 55 -14.24 4.48 13.11
N GLY A 56 -15.16 5.41 12.95
CA GLY A 56 -15.06 6.75 13.56
C GLY A 56 -14.15 7.73 12.81
N SER A 57 -13.72 7.40 11.58
CA SER A 57 -13.05 8.34 10.69
C SER A 57 -14.00 9.34 10.04
N GLU A 58 -13.47 10.52 9.74
CA GLU A 58 -14.08 11.48 8.81
C GLU A 58 -13.39 11.31 7.45
N ILE A 59 -14.18 11.36 6.37
CA ILE A 59 -13.71 11.14 5.01
C ILE A 59 -14.21 12.26 4.11
N GLN A 60 -13.30 12.92 3.40
CA GLN A 60 -13.60 13.97 2.44
C GLN A 60 -13.03 13.62 1.06
N ALA A 61 -13.86 13.71 0.03
CA ALA A 61 -13.46 13.64 -1.37
C ALA A 61 -13.24 15.05 -1.93
N TYR A 62 -12.14 15.26 -2.65
CA TYR A 62 -11.84 16.53 -3.32
C TYR A 62 -10.93 16.29 -4.54
N LEU A 63 -10.85 17.28 -5.43
CA LEU A 63 -9.86 17.29 -6.51
C LEU A 63 -8.57 17.98 -6.02
N ASP A 64 -7.43 17.29 -6.12
CA ASP A 64 -6.14 17.89 -5.75
C ASP A 64 -5.68 18.94 -6.78
N SER A 65 -4.55 19.59 -6.51
CA SER A 65 -3.99 20.60 -7.42
C SER A 65 -3.58 20.07 -8.80
N SER A 66 -3.53 18.75 -8.97
CA SER A 66 -3.29 18.05 -10.25
C SER A 66 -4.60 17.50 -10.85
N ASN A 67 -5.75 17.97 -10.37
CA ASN A 67 -7.08 17.54 -10.79
C ASN A 67 -7.33 16.03 -10.58
N ARG A 68 -6.72 15.43 -9.56
CA ARG A 68 -6.93 14.03 -9.21
C ARG A 68 -7.94 13.91 -8.09
N LEU A 69 -8.93 13.04 -8.28
CA LEU A 69 -9.83 12.64 -7.19
C LEU A 69 -9.00 12.08 -6.03
N THR A 70 -9.12 12.72 -4.88
CA THR A 70 -8.38 12.42 -3.67
C THR A 70 -9.33 12.30 -2.51
N PHE A 71 -9.10 11.28 -1.68
CA PHE A 71 -9.80 11.09 -0.43
C PHE A 71 -8.84 11.39 0.72
N SER A 72 -9.26 12.31 1.58
CA SER A 72 -8.66 12.57 2.88
C SER A 72 -9.38 11.74 3.93
N VAL A 73 -8.61 11.10 4.81
CA VAL A 73 -9.13 10.40 5.98
C VAL A 73 -8.44 10.90 7.22
N THR A 74 -9.22 11.39 8.17
CA THR A 74 -8.76 11.75 9.51
C THR A 74 -9.39 10.81 10.55
N HIS A 75 -8.73 10.67 11.69
CA HIS A 75 -9.27 9.94 12.82
C HIS A 75 -8.63 10.47 14.10
N PRO A 76 -9.40 10.79 15.15
CA PRO A 76 -8.87 11.44 16.36
C PRO A 76 -7.91 10.60 17.21
N ALA A 77 -7.76 9.30 16.93
CA ALA A 77 -7.06 8.36 17.80
C ALA A 77 -6.14 7.39 17.05
N LEU A 78 -6.50 6.99 15.82
CA LEU A 78 -5.72 6.01 15.05
C LEU A 78 -4.81 6.64 13.99
N ILE A 79 -5.17 7.82 13.48
CA ILE A 79 -4.44 8.54 12.43
C ILE A 79 -3.77 9.77 13.06
N ARG A 80 -2.47 9.91 12.88
CA ARG A 80 -1.68 10.98 13.50
C ARG A 80 -1.92 12.34 12.85
N SER A 81 -2.02 12.36 11.54
CA SER A 81 -2.24 13.58 10.77
C SER A 81 -3.40 13.37 9.82
N GLU A 82 -3.15 12.67 8.73
CA GLU A 82 -4.11 12.44 7.67
C GLU A 82 -3.63 11.30 6.78
N ASN A 83 -4.52 10.38 6.44
CA ASN A 83 -4.27 9.41 5.39
C ASN A 83 -4.86 9.91 4.08
N ARG A 84 -4.15 9.68 2.98
CA ARG A 84 -4.59 10.13 1.65
C ARG A 84 -4.43 9.04 0.61
N VAL A 85 -5.49 8.83 -0.16
CA VAL A 85 -5.46 8.03 -1.39
C VAL A 85 -5.95 8.88 -2.55
N SER A 86 -5.32 8.75 -3.72
CA SER A 86 -5.73 9.47 -4.93
C SER A 86 -5.92 8.51 -6.09
N VAL A 87 -6.91 8.76 -6.93
CA VAL A 87 -7.10 8.03 -8.18
C VAL A 87 -6.25 8.69 -9.26
N VAL A 88 -5.56 7.87 -10.04
CA VAL A 88 -4.73 8.31 -11.15
C VAL A 88 -5.21 7.60 -12.40
N GLY A 89 -5.85 8.35 -13.30
CA GLY A 89 -6.15 7.89 -14.63
C GLY A 89 -4.91 7.98 -15.52
N THR A 90 -4.51 6.87 -16.12
CA THR A 90 -3.80 6.88 -17.41
C THR A 90 -4.81 6.46 -18.47
N SER A 91 -4.63 6.87 -19.73
CA SER A 91 -5.62 6.86 -20.83
C SER A 91 -6.55 5.65 -20.94
N ASP A 92 -6.14 4.48 -20.41
CA ASP A 92 -6.91 3.24 -20.47
C ASP A 92 -6.93 2.43 -19.15
N VAL A 93 -6.25 2.90 -18.09
CA VAL A 93 -6.13 2.18 -16.81
C VAL A 93 -6.10 3.14 -15.62
N SER A 94 -7.04 2.94 -14.69
CA SER A 94 -7.06 3.60 -13.39
C SER A 94 -6.13 2.88 -12.40
N ALA A 95 -5.26 3.64 -11.73
CA ALA A 95 -4.45 3.17 -10.61
C ALA A 95 -4.80 3.96 -9.34
N LEU A 96 -4.72 3.32 -8.19
CA LEU A 96 -4.82 4.02 -6.90
C LEU A 96 -3.42 4.40 -6.41
N GLU A 97 -3.22 5.64 -5.98
CA GLU A 97 -2.01 6.10 -5.32
C GLU A 97 -2.23 6.20 -3.81
N LEU A 98 -1.54 5.37 -3.03
CA LEU A 98 -1.43 5.55 -1.58
C LEU A 98 -0.40 6.64 -1.31
N ARG A 99 -0.87 7.82 -0.90
CA ARG A 99 -0.01 9.00 -0.71
C ARG A 99 0.54 9.06 0.71
N THR A 100 -0.35 8.97 1.68
CA THR A 100 0.01 9.05 3.10
C THR A 100 -0.74 7.99 3.88
N ILE A 101 0.00 7.23 4.68
CA ILE A 101 -0.53 6.36 5.73
C ILE A 101 0.28 6.67 6.99
N ASP A 102 -0.28 7.49 7.88
CA ASP A 102 0.38 8.02 9.08
C ASP A 102 -0.43 7.65 10.33
N LEU A 103 -0.15 6.47 10.87
CA LEU A 103 -0.79 5.97 12.08
C LEU A 103 -0.09 6.50 13.34
N VAL A 104 -0.83 6.60 14.45
CA VAL A 104 -0.23 6.89 15.76
C VAL A 104 0.66 5.74 16.24
N ASP A 105 1.61 6.01 17.14
CA ASP A 105 2.57 4.99 17.60
C ASP A 105 1.94 3.83 18.36
N HIS A 106 0.76 4.06 18.95
CA HIS A 106 -0.01 3.08 19.72
C HIS A 106 -1.20 2.52 18.91
N ALA A 107 -1.20 2.71 17.59
CA ALA A 107 -2.21 2.11 16.73
C ALA A 107 -2.14 0.59 16.86
N ILE A 108 -3.31 -0.06 16.76
CA ILE A 108 -3.43 -1.50 16.94
C ILE A 108 -2.52 -2.22 15.94
N ALA A 109 -1.79 -3.22 16.41
CA ALA A 109 -0.92 -4.02 15.58
C ALA A 109 -1.71 -4.67 14.44
N GLY A 110 -1.21 -4.55 13.21
CA GLY A 110 -1.88 -5.08 12.02
C GLY A 110 -2.86 -4.14 11.33
N LEU A 111 -3.24 -3.01 11.96
CA LEU A 111 -4.21 -2.07 11.39
C LEU A 111 -3.87 -1.66 9.95
N GLY A 112 -2.64 -1.22 9.68
CA GLY A 112 -2.22 -0.83 8.33
C GLY A 112 -2.28 -1.95 7.29
N ALA A 113 -2.09 -3.21 7.69
CA ALA A 113 -2.20 -4.35 6.78
C ALA A 113 -3.68 -4.66 6.46
N VAL A 114 -4.57 -4.53 7.45
CA VAL A 114 -6.03 -4.69 7.26
C VAL A 114 -6.61 -3.55 6.44
N MET A 115 -6.14 -2.31 6.67
CA MET A 115 -6.48 -1.18 5.80
C MET A 115 -6.11 -1.50 4.34
N LEU A 116 -4.89 -1.96 4.08
CA LEU A 116 -4.47 -2.33 2.72
C LEU A 116 -5.33 -3.46 2.14
N TRP A 117 -5.67 -4.48 2.94
CA TRP A 117 -6.57 -5.55 2.49
C TRP A 117 -7.92 -4.99 2.01
N ARG A 118 -8.55 -4.11 2.79
CA ARG A 118 -9.80 -3.43 2.41
C ARG A 118 -9.67 -2.61 1.13
N ILE A 119 -8.56 -1.87 1.01
CA ILE A 119 -8.26 -1.07 -0.18
C ILE A 119 -8.14 -1.98 -1.41
N VAL A 120 -7.39 -3.09 -1.32
CA VAL A 120 -7.21 -4.05 -2.42
C VAL A 120 -8.55 -4.64 -2.86
N ARG A 121 -9.43 -5.00 -1.92
CA ARG A 121 -10.77 -5.53 -2.22
C ARG A 121 -11.67 -4.49 -2.91
N ALA A 122 -11.60 -3.24 -2.47
CA ALA A 122 -12.32 -2.14 -3.12
C ALA A 122 -11.77 -1.86 -4.52
N CYS A 123 -10.45 -1.88 -4.70
CA CYS A 123 -9.82 -1.75 -6.01
C CYS A 123 -10.25 -2.86 -6.97
N ASP A 124 -10.26 -4.11 -6.53
CA ASP A 124 -10.73 -5.26 -7.34
C ASP A 124 -12.19 -5.07 -7.78
N THR A 125 -13.06 -4.65 -6.86
CA THR A 125 -14.48 -4.36 -7.15
C THR A 125 -14.66 -3.20 -8.14
N LEU A 126 -13.77 -2.20 -8.08
CA LEU A 126 -13.81 -1.01 -8.95
C LEU A 126 -13.02 -1.19 -10.26
N GLY A 127 -12.43 -2.36 -10.51
CA GLY A 127 -11.60 -2.59 -11.70
C GLY A 127 -10.26 -1.85 -11.69
N ILE A 128 -9.81 -1.35 -10.53
CA ILE A 128 -8.50 -0.72 -10.36
C ILE A 128 -7.45 -1.83 -10.21
N ILE A 129 -6.66 -2.06 -11.24
CA ILE A 129 -5.74 -3.21 -11.30
C ILE A 129 -4.40 -2.98 -10.58
N GLN A 130 -4.09 -1.75 -10.21
CA GLN A 130 -2.80 -1.40 -9.62
C GLN A 130 -2.94 -0.36 -8.50
N ILE A 131 -2.19 -0.58 -7.43
CA ILE A 131 -1.93 0.42 -6.39
C ILE A 131 -0.45 0.84 -6.49
N ARG A 132 -0.16 2.13 -6.36
CA ARG A 132 1.20 2.67 -6.35
C ARG A 132 1.44 3.51 -5.10
N THR A 133 2.68 3.58 -4.64
CA THR A 133 3.03 4.42 -3.48
C THR A 133 4.49 4.85 -3.55
N LEU A 134 4.77 6.06 -3.05
CA LEU A 134 6.13 6.47 -2.72
C LEU A 134 6.47 5.94 -1.33
N ALA A 135 7.22 4.85 -1.29
CA ALA A 135 7.59 4.18 -0.05
C ALA A 135 8.67 5.00 0.70
N ALA A 136 8.25 5.95 1.54
CA ALA A 136 9.15 6.90 2.19
C ALA A 136 10.13 6.27 3.20
N GLY A 137 11.30 6.89 3.37
CA GLY A 137 12.31 6.52 4.36
C GLY A 137 13.63 6.01 3.76
N GLY A 138 14.28 5.13 4.51
CA GLY A 138 15.53 4.49 4.10
C GLY A 138 16.79 5.28 4.43
N ARG A 139 17.93 4.76 3.97
CA ARG A 139 19.28 5.26 4.27
C ARG A 139 19.45 6.75 3.98
N LYS A 140 18.88 7.22 2.85
CA LYS A 140 19.00 8.60 2.37
C LYS A 140 17.97 9.58 2.94
N ALA A 141 16.95 9.11 3.63
CA ALA A 141 15.96 9.99 4.22
C ALA A 141 16.49 10.54 5.56
N ALA A 142 16.57 11.86 5.66
CA ALA A 142 16.80 12.52 6.94
C ALA A 142 15.65 12.15 7.90
N PRO A 143 15.94 11.87 9.18
CA PRO A 143 14.87 11.79 10.18
C PRO A 143 14.16 13.14 10.26
N LYS A 144 12.84 13.14 10.50
CA LYS A 144 12.13 14.37 10.82
C LYS A 144 12.74 14.96 12.11
N PRO A 145 12.94 16.29 12.23
CA PRO A 145 13.37 16.90 13.49
C PRO A 145 12.45 16.47 14.64
N GLY A 146 13.02 15.86 15.69
CA GLY A 146 12.27 15.30 16.81
C GLY A 146 11.39 14.08 16.49
N GLY A 147 11.45 13.56 15.26
CA GLY A 147 10.60 12.48 14.77
C GLY A 147 11.37 11.18 14.48
N ARG A 148 10.62 10.09 14.35
CA ARG A 148 11.16 8.78 13.94
C ARG A 148 11.54 8.79 12.46
N ARG A 149 12.47 7.91 12.08
CA ARG A 149 12.70 7.60 10.66
C ARG A 149 11.44 6.97 10.07
N LEU A 150 11.08 7.36 8.85
CA LEU A 150 9.99 6.73 8.13
C LEU A 150 10.38 5.32 7.71
N PHE A 151 9.45 4.38 7.84
CA PHE A 151 9.68 2.94 7.59
C PHE A 151 8.94 2.42 6.35
N GLY A 152 8.31 3.29 5.56
CA GLY A 152 7.54 2.90 4.37
C GLY A 152 8.34 2.04 3.39
N TYR A 153 9.58 2.45 3.08
CA TYR A 153 10.50 1.71 2.21
C TYR A 153 10.69 0.23 2.62
N TYR A 154 10.63 -0.07 3.92
CA TYR A 154 10.82 -1.41 4.47
C TYR A 154 9.49 -2.13 4.75
N ALA A 155 8.43 -1.40 5.08
CA ALA A 155 7.13 -1.98 5.40
C ALA A 155 6.39 -2.45 4.14
N TRP A 156 6.31 -1.61 3.11
CA TRP A 156 5.49 -1.88 1.92
C TRP A 156 5.84 -3.19 1.19
N PRO A 157 7.13 -3.56 1.00
CA PRO A 157 7.44 -4.83 0.34
C PRO A 157 6.99 -6.06 1.12
N ARG A 158 6.89 -5.96 2.45
CA ARG A 158 6.36 -7.04 3.30
C ARG A 158 4.87 -7.28 3.05
N PHE A 159 4.17 -6.25 2.61
CA PHE A 159 2.76 -6.32 2.25
C PHE A 159 2.53 -6.72 0.80
N GLY A 160 3.58 -6.93 -0.01
CA GLY A 160 3.45 -7.36 -1.40
C GLY A 160 3.66 -6.27 -2.44
N PHE A 161 4.02 -5.05 -2.04
CA PHE A 161 4.52 -4.05 -2.98
C PHE A 161 5.86 -4.51 -3.57
N ASP A 162 6.10 -4.15 -4.82
CA ASP A 162 7.31 -4.51 -5.54
C ASP A 162 7.88 -3.30 -6.28
N ALA A 163 9.19 -3.34 -6.50
CA ALA A 163 9.90 -2.39 -7.35
C ALA A 163 11.20 -3.03 -7.86
N PRO A 164 11.75 -2.53 -8.99
CA PRO A 164 13.04 -2.98 -9.49
C PRO A 164 14.18 -2.82 -8.48
N ILE A 165 15.17 -3.71 -8.56
CA ILE A 165 16.47 -3.62 -7.89
C ILE A 165 17.58 -3.90 -8.92
N PRO A 166 18.63 -3.07 -9.03
CA PRO A 166 18.70 -1.75 -8.42
C PRO A 166 17.62 -0.81 -9.00
N ASP A 167 17.25 0.22 -8.26
CA ASP A 167 16.51 1.34 -8.83
C ASP A 167 17.34 1.99 -9.95
N GLN A 168 16.72 2.24 -11.10
CA GLN A 168 17.38 2.85 -12.27
C GLN A 168 17.98 4.22 -11.96
N GLN A 169 17.37 4.94 -11.02
CA GLN A 169 17.79 6.28 -10.60
C GLN A 169 18.44 6.27 -9.20
N GLY A 170 18.61 5.08 -8.60
CA GLY A 170 19.15 4.90 -7.27
C GLY A 170 20.68 4.77 -7.24
N ASP A 171 21.28 5.03 -6.06
CA ASP A 171 22.71 4.81 -5.82
C ASP A 171 23.01 3.45 -5.16
N GLU A 172 21.98 2.65 -4.86
CA GLU A 172 22.15 1.41 -4.11
C GLU A 172 22.96 0.36 -4.86
N ALA A 173 23.02 0.42 -6.19
CA ALA A 173 23.86 -0.46 -7.00
C ALA A 173 25.33 -0.36 -6.56
N ALA A 174 25.79 0.82 -6.13
CA ALA A 174 27.14 1.03 -5.61
C ALA A 174 27.38 0.32 -4.27
N LEU A 175 26.32 -0.09 -3.56
CA LEU A 175 26.43 -0.87 -2.34
C LEU A 175 26.56 -2.36 -2.62
N PHE A 176 26.06 -2.86 -3.76
CA PHE A 176 25.98 -4.30 -4.01
C PHE A 176 27.36 -4.97 -4.07
N GLN A 177 28.40 -4.22 -4.46
CA GLN A 177 29.79 -4.69 -4.43
C GLN A 177 30.27 -5.12 -3.04
N TYR A 178 29.66 -4.61 -1.96
CA TYR A 178 29.99 -4.98 -0.58
C TYR A 178 29.23 -6.23 -0.10
N PHE A 179 28.32 -6.76 -0.91
CA PHE A 179 27.44 -7.88 -0.61
C PHE A 179 27.63 -8.99 -1.65
N GLN A 180 28.87 -9.48 -1.78
CA GLN A 180 29.29 -10.38 -2.87
C GLN A 180 28.55 -11.73 -2.89
N SER A 181 28.20 -12.27 -1.72
CA SER A 181 27.55 -13.58 -1.60
C SER A 181 26.10 -13.49 -1.11
N ASP A 182 25.78 -12.48 -0.30
CA ASP A 182 24.54 -12.42 0.46
C ASP A 182 23.95 -11.01 0.45
N PRO A 183 22.71 -10.80 -0.05
CA PRO A 183 21.81 -11.81 -0.64
C PRO A 183 22.28 -12.35 -2.00
N ALA A 184 22.14 -13.66 -2.20
CA ALA A 184 22.48 -14.33 -3.46
C ALA A 184 21.77 -13.67 -4.66
N GLY A 185 22.53 -13.41 -5.72
CA GLY A 185 22.05 -12.75 -6.94
C GLY A 185 22.02 -11.22 -6.89
N LEU A 186 22.30 -10.61 -5.74
CA LEU A 186 22.34 -9.14 -5.63
C LEU A 186 23.56 -8.55 -6.36
N ALA A 187 24.75 -9.09 -6.09
CA ALA A 187 26.00 -8.57 -6.66
C ALA A 187 26.14 -8.83 -8.17
N ASP A 188 25.58 -9.95 -8.67
CA ASP A 188 25.62 -10.31 -10.10
C ASP A 188 24.43 -9.75 -10.91
N GLY A 189 23.46 -9.09 -10.25
CA GLY A 189 22.30 -8.48 -10.90
C GLY A 189 21.23 -9.46 -11.40
N SER A 190 21.30 -10.75 -11.01
CA SER A 190 20.22 -11.70 -11.25
C SER A 190 19.00 -11.44 -10.37
N LEU A 191 19.19 -10.80 -9.21
CA LEU A 191 18.13 -10.35 -8.32
C LEU A 191 17.62 -8.97 -8.76
N ARG A 192 16.44 -8.95 -9.38
CA ARG A 192 15.91 -7.75 -10.08
C ARG A 192 14.70 -7.06 -9.44
N SER A 193 14.23 -7.55 -8.29
CA SER A 193 13.03 -7.01 -7.65
C SER A 193 13.09 -7.06 -6.13
N LEU A 194 12.40 -6.14 -5.47
CA LEU A 194 12.23 -6.16 -4.01
C LEU A 194 11.52 -7.41 -3.53
N ARG A 195 10.56 -7.91 -4.29
CA ARG A 195 9.91 -9.18 -4.00
C ARG A 195 10.92 -10.34 -3.99
N ALA A 196 11.77 -10.43 -5.02
CA ALA A 196 12.83 -11.45 -5.06
C ALA A 196 13.81 -11.28 -3.90
N LEU A 197 14.18 -10.04 -3.57
CA LEU A 197 15.02 -9.73 -2.41
C LEU A 197 14.42 -10.26 -1.11
N TYR A 198 13.16 -9.96 -0.85
CA TYR A 198 12.48 -10.34 0.39
C TYR A 198 12.25 -11.85 0.53
N ALA A 199 12.29 -12.58 -0.58
CA ALA A 199 12.25 -14.04 -0.58
C ALA A 199 13.59 -14.70 -0.21
N THR A 200 14.72 -13.97 -0.28
CA THR A 200 16.03 -14.48 0.14
C THR A 200 16.16 -14.51 1.67
N ARG A 201 17.10 -15.33 2.17
CA ARG A 201 17.37 -15.50 3.61
C ARG A 201 17.68 -14.18 4.31
N PHE A 202 18.47 -13.30 3.70
CA PHE A 202 18.97 -12.07 4.31
C PHE A 202 18.47 -10.78 3.65
N GLY A 203 17.62 -10.87 2.62
CA GLY A 203 17.24 -9.70 1.84
C GLY A 203 16.43 -8.66 2.62
N ARG A 204 15.64 -9.08 3.62
CA ARG A 204 14.95 -8.15 4.52
C ARG A 204 15.93 -7.34 5.36
N ASP A 205 16.94 -8.00 5.92
CA ASP A 205 17.95 -7.34 6.75
C ASP A 205 18.84 -6.42 5.92
N PHE A 206 19.25 -6.88 4.73
CA PHE A 206 19.94 -6.04 3.75
C PHE A 206 19.11 -4.80 3.41
N TRP A 207 17.84 -4.99 3.06
CA TRP A 207 16.98 -3.86 2.66
C TRP A 207 16.78 -2.86 3.79
N ARG A 208 16.64 -3.33 5.03
CA ARG A 208 16.53 -2.47 6.21
C ARG A 208 17.72 -1.54 6.41
N VAL A 209 18.90 -1.90 5.91
CA VAL A 209 20.13 -1.10 6.05
C VAL A 209 20.41 -0.30 4.78
N ALA A 210 20.37 -0.94 3.62
CA ALA A 210 20.78 -0.36 2.35
C ALA A 210 19.66 0.38 1.61
N GLY A 211 18.41 -0.01 1.86
CA GLY A 211 17.24 0.43 1.10
C GLY A 211 16.98 1.93 1.20
N SER A 212 16.42 2.47 0.14
CA SER A 212 16.02 3.88 0.02
C SER A 212 14.53 3.99 -0.26
N HIS A 213 13.99 5.20 -0.10
CA HIS A 213 12.68 5.51 -0.64
C HIS A 213 12.65 5.25 -2.16
N ARG A 214 11.48 4.84 -2.66
CA ARG A 214 11.18 4.70 -4.08
C ARG A 214 9.71 4.54 -4.35
N TRP A 215 9.33 4.72 -5.60
CA TRP A 215 8.04 4.27 -6.09
C TRP A 215 7.96 2.75 -6.09
N MET A 216 6.85 2.23 -5.59
CA MET A 216 6.53 0.80 -5.60
C MET A 216 5.13 0.60 -6.15
N THR A 217 4.89 -0.59 -6.70
CA THR A 217 3.59 -0.99 -7.25
C THR A 217 3.08 -2.24 -6.57
N PHE A 218 1.77 -2.39 -6.52
CA PHE A 218 1.06 -3.54 -6.01
C PHE A 218 0.03 -3.93 -7.06
N ASP A 219 0.12 -5.16 -7.51
CA ASP A 219 -0.81 -5.77 -8.46
C ASP A 219 -2.06 -6.28 -7.70
N VAL A 220 -3.23 -5.77 -8.05
CA VAL A 220 -4.51 -6.07 -7.38
C VAL A 220 -5.11 -7.39 -7.86
N THR A 221 -4.60 -7.97 -8.96
CA THR A 221 -5.17 -9.21 -9.50
C THR A 221 -5.23 -10.33 -8.45
N PRO A 222 -6.36 -11.04 -8.28
CA PRO A 222 -6.52 -12.05 -7.23
C PRO A 222 -5.51 -13.21 -7.26
N HIS A 223 -4.91 -13.49 -8.42
CA HIS A 223 -3.87 -14.50 -8.61
C HIS A 223 -2.45 -13.91 -8.61
N GLY A 224 -2.34 -12.59 -8.51
CA GLY A 224 -1.10 -11.82 -8.53
C GLY A 224 -0.25 -12.06 -7.29
N LYS A 225 1.06 -11.92 -7.47
CA LYS A 225 2.05 -12.15 -6.40
C LYS A 225 1.92 -11.15 -5.25
N SER A 226 1.46 -9.93 -5.54
CA SER A 226 1.23 -8.90 -4.53
C SER A 226 0.11 -9.31 -3.56
N VAL A 227 -1.06 -9.68 -4.07
CA VAL A 227 -2.18 -10.19 -3.27
C VAL A 227 -1.80 -11.45 -2.48
N GLN A 228 -1.13 -12.42 -3.12
CA GLN A 228 -0.66 -13.62 -2.42
C GLN A 228 0.31 -13.30 -1.27
N THR A 229 1.17 -12.30 -1.44
CA THR A 229 2.11 -11.87 -0.39
C THR A 229 1.37 -11.20 0.77
N LEU A 230 0.38 -10.36 0.47
CA LEU A 230 -0.47 -9.74 1.49
C LEU A 230 -1.25 -10.78 2.27
N GLN A 231 -1.91 -11.72 1.59
CA GLN A 231 -2.65 -12.81 2.24
C GLN A 231 -1.73 -13.62 3.17
N LYS A 232 -0.55 -14.03 2.68
CA LYS A 232 0.43 -14.74 3.49
C LYS A 232 0.84 -13.94 4.73
N TYR A 233 1.08 -12.64 4.59
CA TYR A 233 1.39 -11.77 5.72
C TYR A 233 0.26 -11.75 6.75
N LEU A 234 -1.00 -11.64 6.31
CA LEU A 234 -2.15 -11.62 7.21
C LEU A 234 -2.32 -12.96 7.96
N ILE A 235 -2.13 -14.10 7.26
CA ILE A 235 -2.14 -15.44 7.87
C ILE A 235 -1.01 -15.58 8.91
N GLU A 236 0.22 -15.18 8.56
CA GLU A 236 1.37 -15.21 9.48
C GLU A 236 1.16 -14.34 10.73
N LYS A 237 0.26 -13.36 10.68
CA LYS A 237 -0.11 -12.49 11.79
C LYS A 237 -1.36 -12.94 12.54
N GLY A 238 -1.99 -14.05 12.15
CA GLY A 238 -3.23 -14.52 12.76
C GLY A 238 -4.40 -13.55 12.55
N ILE A 239 -4.37 -12.78 11.46
CA ILE A 239 -5.41 -11.80 11.08
C ILE A 239 -6.37 -12.41 10.05
N TYR A 240 -5.88 -13.39 9.28
CA TYR A 240 -6.61 -14.12 8.25
C TYR A 240 -6.76 -15.58 8.71
N GLU A 241 -7.99 -16.08 8.71
CA GLU A 241 -8.35 -17.46 9.09
C GLU A 241 -8.62 -18.34 7.86
#